data_AF-A0A6L9Z4L6-F1
#
_entry.id   AF-A0A6L9Z4L6-F1
#
_cell.length_a   1.000
_cell.length_b   1.000
_cell.length_c   1.000
_cell.angle_alpha   90.00
_cell.angle_beta   90.00
_cell.angle_gamma   90.00
#
_symmetry.space_group_name_H-M   'P 1'
#
loop_
_entity.id
_entity.type
_entity.pdbx_description
1 polymer ?
#
loop_
_entity_poly.entity_id
_entity_poly.type
_entity_poly.pdbx_seq_one_letter_code
_entity_poly.pdbx_strand_id
1 'polypeptide(L)'
;MTTDWNTEEELKPLKISCTSTDCKNNLHCFKQTQKMKAASQFGQCRECGVELVDWSRVHKRCLSDATYTFDALKHELIRHHFWHVEIDQKAINHARRKGKSGMRVAIDHRLRKSVGPAEPSRDGRQTPKENSGNSIYYAQHATACCCRKCMEYWHNIPLGRALTDEEIGYFTDLVMLYINERLPFLTENGEKVPRLKPLRCEESSSSVDEGG
;
A
#
# COMPACT_ATOMS: atom_id res chain seq x y z
N MET A 1 -41.79 -11.73 2.81
CA MET A 1 -41.12 -10.43 3.00
C MET A 1 -39.65 -10.65 2.66
N THR A 2 -39.32 -10.40 1.41
CA THR A 2 -38.04 -10.67 0.75
C THR A 2 -37.06 -9.55 1.09
N THR A 3 -36.05 -9.84 1.90
CA THR A 3 -34.86 -8.98 1.95
C THR A 3 -33.99 -9.35 0.76
N ASP A 4 -34.13 -8.54 -0.27
CA ASP A 4 -33.26 -8.45 -1.44
C ASP A 4 -31.84 -8.14 -0.96
N TRP A 5 -30.94 -9.12 -0.98
CA TRP A 5 -29.52 -8.94 -0.65
C TRP A 5 -28.68 -8.92 -1.93
N ASN A 6 -29.18 -8.26 -2.97
CA ASN A 6 -28.43 -8.01 -4.19
C ASN A 6 -27.99 -6.55 -4.24
N THR A 7 -27.00 -6.22 -3.41
CA THR A 7 -26.09 -5.11 -3.72
C THR A 7 -24.77 -5.74 -4.11
N GLU A 8 -24.56 -5.91 -5.42
CA GLU A 8 -23.21 -5.75 -5.97
C GLU A 8 -22.68 -4.46 -5.35
N GLU A 9 -21.77 -4.63 -4.40
CA GLU A 9 -21.16 -3.50 -3.71
C GLU A 9 -20.27 -2.82 -4.76
N GLU A 10 -20.88 -1.89 -5.51
CA GLU A 10 -20.17 -0.92 -6.34
C GLU A 10 -18.99 -0.47 -5.50
N LEU A 11 -17.77 -0.77 -5.95
CA LEU A 11 -16.56 -0.48 -5.22
C LEU A 11 -16.46 1.04 -5.04
N LYS A 12 -16.98 1.52 -3.91
CA LYS A 12 -16.98 2.93 -3.56
C LYS A 12 -15.53 3.34 -3.40
N PRO A 13 -15.04 4.33 -4.17
CA PRO A 13 -13.67 4.79 -4.06
C PRO A 13 -13.32 5.10 -2.61
N LEU A 14 -12.17 4.60 -2.15
CA LEU A 14 -11.63 4.85 -0.82
C LEU A 14 -11.65 6.36 -0.60
N LYS A 15 -12.42 6.76 0.42
CA LYS A 15 -12.54 8.16 0.84
C LYS A 15 -11.27 8.70 1.52
N ILE A 16 -10.18 7.93 1.51
CA ILE A 16 -8.90 8.29 2.13
C ILE A 16 -7.86 8.69 1.08
N SER A 17 -7.13 9.75 1.41
CA SER A 17 -6.08 10.34 0.58
C SER A 17 -4.77 10.41 1.37
N CYS A 18 -3.64 10.64 0.69
CA CYS A 18 -2.36 10.88 1.36
C CYS A 18 -2.32 12.17 2.19
N THR A 19 -3.43 12.91 2.23
CA THR A 19 -3.59 14.14 3.01
C THR A 19 -4.69 14.02 4.06
N SER A 20 -5.35 12.86 4.15
CA SER A 20 -6.39 12.59 5.13
C SER A 20 -5.79 12.45 6.52
N THR A 21 -6.57 12.85 7.50
CA THR A 21 -6.25 12.92 8.93
C THR A 21 -7.47 12.49 9.73
N ASP A 22 -7.23 11.95 10.90
CA ASP A 22 -8.21 11.65 11.94
C ASP A 22 -7.50 11.76 13.30
N CYS A 23 -7.10 12.99 13.62
CA CYS A 23 -6.22 13.28 14.75
C CYS A 23 -6.85 12.85 16.09
N LYS A 24 -8.18 12.77 16.18
CA LYS A 24 -8.91 12.31 17.37
C LYS A 24 -8.63 10.84 17.69
N ASN A 25 -8.41 10.03 16.65
CA ASN A 25 -8.06 8.62 16.76
C ASN A 25 -6.55 8.37 16.63
N ASN A 26 -5.73 9.40 16.88
CA ASN A 26 -4.26 9.36 16.78
C ASN A 26 -3.73 8.98 15.38
N LEU A 27 -4.50 9.31 14.33
CA LEU A 27 -4.12 9.11 12.93
C LEU A 27 -3.89 10.46 12.27
N HIS A 28 -2.66 10.72 11.87
CA HIS A 28 -2.18 12.04 11.46
C HIS A 28 -1.79 12.05 9.99
N CYS A 29 -1.25 13.19 9.54
CA CYS A 29 -0.62 13.32 8.24
C CYS A 29 0.55 14.30 8.36
N PHE A 30 1.74 13.85 7.99
CA PHE A 30 2.99 14.61 8.13
C PHE A 30 3.43 15.29 6.83
N LYS A 31 2.65 15.12 5.76
CA LYS A 31 2.87 15.82 4.50
C LYS A 31 2.59 17.32 4.68
N GLN A 32 3.63 18.13 4.56
CA GLN A 32 3.56 19.58 4.72
C GLN A 32 2.51 20.24 3.80
N THR A 33 1.79 21.22 4.35
CA THR A 33 1.02 22.18 3.56
C THR A 33 1.94 23.23 2.93
N GLN A 34 1.45 24.01 1.96
CA GLN A 34 2.22 25.14 1.42
C GLN A 34 2.57 26.17 2.49
N LYS A 35 1.65 26.42 3.43
CA LYS A 35 1.89 27.32 4.57
C LYS A 35 3.02 26.81 5.48
N MET A 36 3.03 25.50 5.78
CA MET A 36 4.10 24.88 6.57
C MET A 36 5.45 24.98 5.86
N LYS A 37 5.49 24.75 4.55
CA LYS A 37 6.72 24.91 3.75
C LYS A 37 7.23 26.35 3.79
N ALA A 38 6.36 27.34 3.63
CA ALA A 38 6.71 28.76 3.71
C ALA A 38 7.23 29.16 5.11
N ALA A 39 6.77 28.48 6.15
CA ALA A 39 7.21 28.68 7.54
C ALA A 39 8.38 27.78 7.96
N SER A 40 8.96 27.00 7.03
CA SER A 40 10.00 26.00 7.33
C SER A 40 9.62 24.99 8.43
N GLN A 41 8.32 24.72 8.59
CA GLN A 41 7.78 23.75 9.54
C GLN A 41 7.76 22.36 8.91
N PHE A 42 8.57 21.45 9.43
CA PHE A 42 8.67 20.06 8.99
C PHE A 42 8.46 19.10 10.15
N GLY A 43 7.75 18.00 9.87
CA GLY A 43 7.62 16.88 10.80
C GLY A 43 6.42 16.93 11.75
N GLN A 44 5.73 18.06 11.83
CA GLN A 44 4.45 18.18 12.53
C GLN A 44 3.31 17.57 11.71
N CYS A 45 2.28 17.07 12.39
CA CYS A 45 1.00 16.82 11.73
C CYS A 45 0.45 18.11 11.14
N ARG A 46 0.02 18.05 9.88
CA ARG A 46 -0.50 19.20 9.13
C ARG A 46 -1.80 19.80 9.66
N GLU A 47 -2.51 19.12 10.56
CA GLU A 47 -3.79 19.55 11.11
C GLU A 47 -3.66 19.94 12.59
N CYS A 48 -3.25 19.01 13.46
CA CYS A 48 -3.16 19.27 14.90
C CYS A 48 -1.78 19.75 15.38
N GLY A 49 -0.75 19.69 14.52
CA GLY A 49 0.61 20.13 14.87
C GLY A 49 1.44 19.15 15.71
N VAL A 50 0.92 17.96 16.05
CA VAL A 50 1.66 16.99 16.88
C VAL A 50 2.94 16.50 16.20
N GLU A 51 3.98 16.27 17.00
CA GLU A 51 5.27 15.73 16.57
C GLU A 51 5.46 14.34 17.20
N LEU A 52 5.30 13.29 16.39
CA LEU A 52 5.37 11.89 16.86
C LEU A 52 6.54 11.10 16.29
N VAL A 53 7.19 11.63 15.25
CA VAL A 53 8.18 10.88 14.46
C VAL A 53 9.57 11.48 14.70
N ASP A 54 10.50 10.66 15.19
CA ASP A 54 11.93 10.95 15.08
C ASP A 54 12.39 10.82 13.62
N TRP A 55 12.33 11.94 12.90
CA TRP A 55 12.72 12.03 11.49
C TRP A 55 14.21 11.74 11.28
N SER A 56 15.07 12.11 12.24
CA SER A 56 16.50 11.86 12.14
C SER A 56 16.82 10.36 12.12
N ARG A 57 15.99 9.55 12.79
CA ARG A 57 16.06 8.10 12.82
C ARG A 57 15.51 7.48 11.53
N VAL A 58 14.32 7.88 11.09
CA VAL A 58 13.69 7.33 9.86
C VAL A 58 14.53 7.67 8.62
N HIS A 59 15.05 8.90 8.52
CA HIS A 59 15.79 9.38 7.34
C HIS A 59 17.15 8.69 7.16
N LYS A 60 17.65 7.95 8.16
CA LYS A 60 18.83 7.08 8.00
C LYS A 60 18.56 5.89 7.07
N ARG A 61 17.29 5.53 6.85
CA ARG A 61 16.89 4.38 6.00
C ARG A 61 17.63 3.09 6.41
N CYS A 62 17.63 2.80 7.70
CA CYS A 62 18.33 1.66 8.28
C CYS A 62 17.40 0.45 8.38
N LEU A 63 17.65 -0.60 7.61
CA LEU A 63 16.78 -1.79 7.58
C LEU A 63 16.73 -2.56 8.90
N SER A 64 17.81 -2.55 9.70
CA SER A 64 17.80 -3.16 11.03
C SER A 64 16.89 -2.42 12.03
N ASP A 65 16.44 -1.21 11.66
CA ASP A 65 15.53 -0.37 12.43
C ASP A 65 14.17 -0.17 11.72
N ALA A 66 13.83 -1.09 10.81
CA ALA A 66 12.60 -1.04 10.05
C ALA A 66 11.35 -1.10 10.94
N THR A 67 11.41 -1.79 12.08
CA THR A 67 10.30 -1.85 13.05
C THR A 67 9.89 -0.46 13.52
N TYR A 68 10.84 0.37 13.93
CA TYR A 68 10.55 1.75 14.31
C TYR A 68 9.96 2.55 13.14
N THR A 69 10.52 2.38 11.94
CA THR A 69 10.01 3.03 10.73
C THR A 69 8.55 2.64 10.45
N PHE A 70 8.20 1.36 10.61
CA PHE A 70 6.83 0.88 10.43
C PHE A 70 5.86 1.44 11.48
N ASP A 71 6.27 1.49 12.75
CA ASP A 71 5.43 2.04 13.79
C ASP A 71 5.22 3.55 13.62
N ALA A 72 6.27 4.28 13.23
CA ALA A 72 6.15 5.69 12.85
C ALA A 72 5.19 5.88 11.66
N LEU A 73 5.34 5.07 10.60
CA LEU A 73 4.45 5.11 9.43
C LEU A 73 2.99 4.89 9.82
N LYS A 74 2.70 3.96 10.73
CA LYS A 74 1.32 3.66 11.21
C LYS A 74 0.65 4.84 11.92
N HIS A 75 1.37 5.89 12.32
CA HIS A 75 0.75 7.13 12.79
C HIS A 75 0.14 7.96 11.65
N GLU A 76 0.45 7.70 10.39
CA GLU A 76 -0.17 8.40 9.26
C GLU A 76 -1.41 7.63 8.75
N LEU A 77 -2.58 8.28 8.69
CA LEU A 77 -3.89 7.64 8.44
C LEU A 77 -3.87 6.72 7.22
N ILE A 78 -3.36 7.21 6.09
CA ILE A 78 -3.31 6.43 4.85
C ILE A 78 -2.44 5.18 5.03
N ARG A 79 -1.32 5.27 5.75
CA ARG A 79 -0.40 4.14 5.96
C ARG A 79 -0.99 3.15 6.94
N HIS A 80 -1.58 3.65 8.03
CA HIS A 80 -2.34 2.84 8.97
C HIS A 80 -3.39 2.01 8.24
N HIS A 81 -4.17 2.61 7.35
CA HIS A 81 -5.15 1.88 6.56
C HIS A 81 -4.49 0.72 5.79
N PHE A 82 -3.41 0.96 5.05
CA PHE A 82 -2.75 -0.12 4.28
C PHE A 82 -2.01 -1.14 5.16
N TRP A 83 -1.68 -0.81 6.41
CA TRP A 83 -1.18 -1.75 7.41
C TRP A 83 -2.25 -2.67 7.99
N HIS A 84 -3.53 -2.30 7.91
CA HIS A 84 -4.62 -3.04 8.59
C HIS A 84 -5.74 -3.53 7.67
N VAL A 85 -5.89 -2.95 6.47
CA VAL A 85 -6.87 -3.40 5.48
C VAL A 85 -6.56 -4.83 5.05
N GLU A 86 -7.60 -5.64 4.87
CA GLU A 86 -7.44 -6.99 4.33
C GLU A 86 -6.84 -6.94 2.92
N ILE A 87 -5.89 -7.84 2.65
CA ILE A 87 -5.30 -7.98 1.33
C ILE A 87 -6.23 -8.85 0.50
N ASP A 88 -6.74 -8.31 -0.60
CA ASP A 88 -7.68 -9.04 -1.46
C ASP A 88 -7.12 -10.38 -1.95
N GLN A 89 -8.00 -11.37 -2.15
CA GLN A 89 -7.58 -12.72 -2.52
C GLN A 89 -6.81 -12.78 -3.85
N LYS A 90 -7.05 -11.85 -4.79
CA LYS A 90 -6.28 -11.80 -6.05
C LYS A 90 -4.84 -11.37 -5.77
N ALA A 91 -4.63 -10.38 -4.89
CA ALA A 91 -3.31 -9.94 -4.43
C ALA A 91 -2.57 -11.02 -3.63
N ILE A 92 -3.27 -11.77 -2.77
CA ILE A 92 -2.71 -12.94 -2.09
C ILE A 92 -2.27 -13.99 -3.11
N ASN A 93 -3.14 -14.35 -4.06
CA ASN A 93 -2.82 -15.34 -5.09
C ASN A 93 -1.66 -14.89 -6.00
N HIS A 94 -1.57 -13.60 -6.31
CA HIS A 94 -0.44 -13.01 -7.01
C HIS A 94 0.87 -13.25 -6.25
N ALA A 95 0.89 -13.01 -4.94
CA ALA A 95 2.07 -13.24 -4.11
C ALA A 95 2.43 -14.72 -4.02
N ARG A 96 1.45 -15.60 -3.76
CA ARG A 96 1.62 -17.05 -3.66
C ARG A 96 2.20 -17.65 -4.95
N ARG A 97 1.70 -17.24 -6.13
CA ARG A 97 2.25 -17.68 -7.43
C ARG A 97 3.69 -17.29 -7.65
N LYS A 98 4.17 -16.21 -7.03
CA LYS A 98 5.55 -15.74 -7.15
C LYS A 98 6.48 -16.33 -6.11
N GLY A 99 5.99 -16.58 -4.89
CA GLY A 99 6.84 -16.85 -3.72
C GLY A 99 7.70 -15.64 -3.35
N LYS A 100 8.47 -15.75 -2.27
CA LYS A 100 9.31 -14.64 -1.79
C LYS A 100 10.36 -14.20 -2.81
N SER A 101 11.03 -15.14 -3.46
CA SER A 101 12.07 -14.86 -4.46
C SER A 101 11.50 -14.09 -5.67
N GLY A 102 10.39 -14.57 -6.23
CA GLY A 102 9.71 -13.91 -7.34
C GLY A 102 9.06 -12.58 -6.96
N MET A 103 8.62 -12.43 -5.71
CA MET A 103 8.11 -11.16 -5.19
C MET A 103 9.21 -10.11 -5.12
N ARG A 104 10.40 -10.46 -4.60
CA ARG A 104 11.56 -9.57 -4.54
C ARG A 104 11.90 -8.98 -5.92
N VAL A 105 12.01 -9.84 -6.94
CA VAL A 105 12.29 -9.41 -8.33
C VAL A 105 11.16 -8.52 -8.87
N ALA A 106 9.91 -8.87 -8.59
CA ALA A 106 8.76 -8.08 -9.04
C ALA A 106 8.71 -6.68 -8.38
N ILE A 107 9.11 -6.59 -7.11
CA ILE A 107 9.17 -5.33 -6.36
C ILE A 107 10.25 -4.42 -6.95
N ASP A 108 11.48 -4.92 -7.11
CA ASP A 108 12.59 -4.16 -7.72
C ASP A 108 12.18 -3.61 -9.10
N HIS A 109 11.70 -4.48 -9.98
CA HIS A 109 11.26 -4.09 -11.31
C HIS A 109 10.17 -3.01 -11.27
N ARG A 110 9.20 -3.16 -10.36
CA ARG A 110 8.12 -2.18 -10.20
C ARG A 110 8.65 -0.84 -9.71
N LEU A 111 9.52 -0.83 -8.70
CA LEU A 111 10.08 0.40 -8.15
C LEU A 111 10.84 1.16 -9.24
N ARG A 112 11.75 0.48 -9.95
CA ARG A 112 12.51 1.04 -11.08
C ARG A 112 11.61 1.65 -12.15
N LYS A 113 10.50 0.99 -12.47
CA LYS A 113 9.57 1.47 -13.50
C LYS A 113 8.67 2.61 -13.05
N SER A 114 8.23 2.61 -11.79
CA SER A 114 7.12 3.47 -11.32
C SER A 114 7.55 4.70 -10.54
N VAL A 115 8.63 4.62 -9.76
CA VAL A 115 9.14 5.70 -8.89
C VAL A 115 10.65 5.90 -9.02
N GLY A 116 11.32 5.03 -9.78
CA GLY A 116 12.73 5.10 -10.12
C GLY A 116 13.14 6.32 -10.94
N PRO A 117 12.40 6.72 -11.99
CA PRO A 117 12.76 7.90 -12.79
C PRO A 117 12.67 9.20 -11.98
N ALA A 118 13.42 10.22 -12.41
CA ALA A 118 13.38 11.56 -11.82
C ALA A 118 11.96 12.17 -11.87
N GLU A 119 11.25 11.94 -12.98
CA GLU A 119 9.90 12.43 -13.24
C GLU A 119 8.99 11.29 -13.72
N PRO A 120 8.39 10.50 -12.80
CA PRO A 120 7.50 9.42 -13.21
C PRO A 120 6.19 9.94 -13.82
N SER A 121 5.80 9.36 -14.96
CA SER A 121 4.67 9.84 -15.78
C SER A 121 3.30 9.89 -15.09
N ARG A 122 3.09 9.10 -14.03
CA ARG A 122 1.83 9.07 -13.25
C ARG A 122 2.08 9.28 -11.77
N ASP A 123 3.02 10.15 -11.40
CA ASP A 123 3.40 10.34 -10.01
C ASP A 123 2.22 10.74 -9.09
N GLY A 124 2.05 9.99 -7.99
CA GLY A 124 0.92 10.09 -7.08
C GLY A 124 -0.32 9.27 -7.47
N ARG A 125 -0.33 8.66 -8.65
CA ARG A 125 -1.43 7.81 -9.16
C ARG A 125 -0.94 6.45 -9.69
N GLN A 126 0.35 6.11 -9.52
CA GLN A 126 0.92 4.85 -10.03
C GLN A 126 0.36 3.61 -9.32
N THR A 127 -0.07 3.78 -8.07
CA THR A 127 -0.39 2.68 -7.16
C THR A 127 -1.88 2.73 -6.85
N PRO A 128 -2.70 1.85 -7.46
CA PRO A 128 -4.12 1.74 -7.13
C PRO A 128 -4.32 1.54 -5.63
N LYS A 129 -5.39 2.11 -5.07
CA LYS A 129 -5.64 2.08 -3.62
C LYS A 129 -6.48 0.89 -3.15
N GLU A 130 -7.18 0.19 -4.05
CA GLU A 130 -8.07 -0.93 -3.71
C GLU A 130 -8.09 -1.99 -4.79
N ASN A 131 -8.53 -3.19 -4.39
CA ASN A 131 -8.93 -4.31 -5.26
C ASN A 131 -7.97 -4.53 -6.43
N SER A 132 -6.71 -4.33 -6.10
CA SER A 132 -5.69 -4.06 -7.09
C SER A 132 -5.10 -5.36 -7.64
N GLY A 133 -5.38 -6.47 -6.96
CA GLY A 133 -4.92 -7.81 -7.33
C GLY A 133 -3.41 -7.97 -7.25
N ASN A 134 -2.69 -7.03 -6.62
CA ASN A 134 -1.24 -7.05 -6.50
C ASN A 134 -0.82 -6.55 -5.12
N SER A 135 -0.27 -7.48 -4.33
CA SER A 135 0.20 -7.24 -2.96
C SER A 135 1.27 -6.15 -2.84
N ILE A 136 2.04 -5.89 -3.91
CA ILE A 136 3.07 -4.83 -3.92
C ILE A 136 2.43 -3.46 -3.71
N TYR A 137 1.21 -3.23 -4.21
CA TYR A 137 0.55 -1.93 -4.10
C TYR A 137 0.17 -1.60 -2.65
N TYR A 138 -0.33 -2.58 -1.90
CA TYR A 138 -0.59 -2.44 -0.46
C TYR A 138 0.71 -2.08 0.28
N ALA A 139 1.77 -2.84 0.00
CA ALA A 139 3.07 -2.67 0.63
C ALA A 139 3.69 -1.30 0.37
N GLN A 140 3.59 -0.77 -0.85
CA GLN A 140 4.15 0.54 -1.16
C GLN A 140 3.38 1.70 -0.56
N HIS A 141 2.05 1.58 -0.45
CA HIS A 141 1.28 2.57 0.29
C HIS A 141 1.62 2.49 1.77
N ALA A 142 1.68 1.30 2.37
CA ALA A 142 2.04 1.13 3.78
C ALA A 142 3.45 1.67 4.12
N THR A 143 4.41 1.50 3.21
CA THR A 143 5.82 1.89 3.42
C THR A 143 6.20 3.26 2.83
N ALA A 144 5.21 4.04 2.37
CA ALA A 144 5.40 5.37 1.79
C ALA A 144 6.34 5.44 0.56
N CYS A 145 6.47 4.35 -0.20
CA CYS A 145 7.19 4.30 -1.48
C CYS A 145 6.25 4.22 -2.71
N CYS A 146 4.98 4.62 -2.53
CA CYS A 146 3.96 4.61 -3.57
C CYS A 146 4.09 5.73 -4.63
N CYS A 147 4.77 6.85 -4.29
CA CYS A 147 5.07 7.97 -5.19
C CYS A 147 6.25 8.81 -4.66
N ARG A 148 6.82 9.67 -5.51
CA ARG A 148 7.99 10.49 -5.17
C ARG A 148 7.75 11.43 -4.00
N LYS A 149 6.57 12.05 -3.92
CA LYS A 149 6.20 12.92 -2.80
C LYS A 149 6.17 12.18 -1.47
N CYS A 150 5.82 10.90 -1.44
CA CYS A 150 5.85 10.12 -0.20
C CYS A 150 7.28 9.80 0.21
N MET A 151 8.12 9.43 -0.76
CA MET A 151 9.54 9.14 -0.55
C MET A 151 10.32 10.40 -0.11
N GLU A 152 9.91 11.58 -0.57
CA GLU A 152 10.49 12.86 -0.16
C GLU A 152 10.40 13.08 1.35
N TYR A 153 9.20 13.18 1.94
CA TYR A 153 9.10 13.52 3.36
C TYR A 153 9.39 12.33 4.29
N TRP A 154 8.98 11.11 3.93
CA TRP A 154 9.23 9.94 4.79
C TRP A 154 10.67 9.46 4.75
N HIS A 155 11.26 9.42 3.56
CA HIS A 155 12.54 8.75 3.35
C HIS A 155 13.66 9.69 2.95
N ASN A 156 13.41 11.01 2.94
CA ASN A 156 14.38 12.04 2.56
C ASN A 156 15.01 11.80 1.18
N ILE A 157 14.19 11.38 0.22
CA ILE A 157 14.59 11.20 -1.17
C ILE A 157 14.17 12.44 -1.98
N PRO A 158 15.10 13.28 -2.45
CA PRO A 158 14.75 14.50 -3.16
C PRO A 158 14.01 14.22 -4.48
N LEU A 159 13.12 15.12 -4.84
CA LEU A 159 12.45 15.13 -6.15
C LEU A 159 13.44 15.51 -7.27
N GLY A 160 13.09 15.21 -8.53
CA GLY A 160 13.86 15.66 -9.69
C GLY A 160 15.15 14.88 -9.97
N ARG A 161 15.44 13.81 -9.21
CA ARG A 161 16.50 12.85 -9.56
C ARG A 161 16.01 11.41 -9.54
N ALA A 162 16.65 10.58 -10.35
CA ALA A 162 16.41 9.15 -10.32
C ALA A 162 16.81 8.53 -8.97
N LEU A 163 16.17 7.41 -8.61
CA LEU A 163 16.63 6.58 -7.51
C LEU A 163 17.97 5.93 -7.86
N THR A 164 18.87 5.84 -6.89
CA THR A 164 20.08 5.03 -7.02
C THR A 164 19.76 3.55 -6.87
N ASP A 165 20.71 2.69 -7.26
CA ASP A 165 20.56 1.25 -7.05
C ASP A 165 20.50 0.89 -5.56
N GLU A 166 21.24 1.59 -4.68
CA GLU A 166 21.13 1.35 -3.24
C GLU A 166 19.75 1.73 -2.70
N GLU A 167 19.18 2.83 -3.19
CA GLU A 167 17.82 3.26 -2.79
C GLU A 167 16.77 2.26 -3.26
N ILE A 168 16.85 1.79 -4.51
CA ILE A 168 15.98 0.73 -5.01
C ILE A 168 16.12 -0.54 -4.17
N GLY A 169 17.35 -0.93 -3.81
CA GLY A 169 17.64 -2.06 -2.93
C GLY A 169 16.96 -1.91 -1.56
N TYR A 170 17.17 -0.76 -0.90
CA TYR A 170 16.55 -0.44 0.38
C TYR A 170 15.02 -0.55 0.32
N PHE A 171 14.38 0.08 -0.67
CA PHE A 171 12.92 0.03 -0.79
C PHE A 171 12.41 -1.36 -1.16
N THR A 172 13.18 -2.14 -1.92
CA THR A 172 12.85 -3.54 -2.20
C THR A 172 12.81 -4.36 -0.92
N ASP A 173 13.83 -4.20 -0.07
CA ASP A 173 13.90 -4.88 1.22
C ASP A 173 12.81 -4.43 2.19
N LEU A 174 12.56 -3.12 2.29
CA LEU A 174 11.51 -2.56 3.14
C LEU A 174 10.11 -3.06 2.75
N VAL A 175 9.83 -3.13 1.44
CA VAL A 175 8.57 -3.69 0.92
C VAL A 175 8.50 -5.21 1.16
N MET A 176 9.61 -5.94 1.02
CA MET A 176 9.66 -7.36 1.36
C MET A 176 9.41 -7.63 2.84
N LEU A 177 9.90 -6.78 3.75
CA LEU A 177 9.61 -6.89 5.18
C LEU A 177 8.10 -6.77 5.46
N TYR A 178 7.42 -5.80 4.86
CA TYR A 178 5.95 -5.71 4.94
C TYR A 178 5.27 -6.98 4.40
N ILE A 179 5.72 -7.49 3.24
CA ILE A 179 5.12 -8.69 2.62
C ILE A 179 5.30 -9.90 3.53
N ASN A 180 6.47 -10.08 4.16
CA ASN A 180 6.72 -11.18 5.08
C ASN A 180 5.85 -11.09 6.34
N GLU A 181 5.62 -9.88 6.86
CA GLU A 181 4.76 -9.68 8.03
C GLU A 181 3.28 -9.90 7.70
N ARG A 182 2.80 -9.38 6.57
CA ARG A 182 1.38 -9.43 6.18
C ARG A 182 0.98 -10.73 5.48
N LEU A 183 1.94 -11.45 4.88
CA LEU A 183 1.73 -12.72 4.18
C LEU A 183 2.76 -13.76 4.67
N PRO A 184 2.74 -14.13 5.97
CA PRO A 184 3.77 -14.98 6.57
C PRO A 184 3.78 -16.42 6.03
N PHE A 185 2.71 -16.82 5.36
CA PHE A 185 2.53 -18.15 4.76
C PHE A 185 3.17 -18.30 3.37
N LEU A 186 3.82 -17.26 2.81
CA LEU A 186 4.49 -17.38 1.52
C LEU A 186 5.68 -18.32 1.59
N THR A 187 5.75 -19.24 0.63
CA THR A 187 6.90 -20.10 0.38
C THR A 187 8.03 -19.32 -0.30
N GLU A 188 9.27 -19.82 -0.22
CA GLU A 188 10.42 -19.19 -0.88
C GLU A 188 10.22 -19.10 -2.40
N ASN A 189 9.77 -20.19 -3.01
CA ASN A 189 9.45 -20.27 -4.43
C ASN A 189 7.94 -20.22 -4.67
N GLY A 190 7.54 -19.81 -5.87
CA GLY A 190 6.13 -19.73 -6.24
C GLY A 190 5.43 -21.10 -6.25
N GLU A 191 4.17 -21.11 -5.87
CA GLU A 191 3.33 -22.31 -5.88
C GLU A 191 2.19 -22.21 -6.90
N LYS A 192 1.68 -23.38 -7.31
CA LYS A 192 0.55 -23.45 -8.23
C LYS A 192 -0.74 -23.06 -7.51
N VAL A 193 -1.19 -21.83 -7.73
CA VAL A 193 -2.48 -21.34 -7.20
C VAL A 193 -3.54 -21.40 -8.29
N PRO A 194 -4.63 -22.17 -8.09
CA PRO A 194 -5.76 -22.21 -9.02
C PRO A 194 -6.29 -20.81 -9.35
N ARG A 195 -6.90 -20.66 -10.52
CA ARG A 195 -7.64 -19.42 -10.83
C ARG A 195 -8.87 -19.36 -9.92
N LEU A 196 -9.19 -18.16 -9.44
CA LEU A 196 -10.47 -17.95 -8.77
C LEU A 196 -11.57 -18.25 -9.79
N LYS A 197 -12.49 -19.15 -9.45
CA LYS A 197 -13.69 -19.36 -10.27
C LYS A 197 -14.49 -18.05 -10.21
N PRO A 198 -15.03 -17.54 -11.33
CA PRO A 198 -16.07 -16.54 -11.26
C PRO A 198 -17.17 -17.09 -10.35
N LEU A 199 -17.74 -16.25 -9.48
CA LEU A 199 -18.96 -16.61 -8.77
C LEU A 199 -19.99 -17.00 -9.84
N ARG A 200 -20.37 -18.28 -9.88
CA ARG A 200 -21.49 -18.71 -10.71
C ARG A 200 -22.74 -18.33 -9.92
N CYS A 201 -23.62 -17.52 -10.51
CA CYS A 201 -25.01 -17.51 -10.07
C CYS A 201 -25.54 -18.93 -10.33
N GLU A 202 -25.89 -19.66 -9.28
CA GLU A 202 -26.61 -20.92 -9.45
C GLU A 202 -28.02 -20.55 -9.90
N GLU A 203 -28.33 -20.82 -11.17
CA GLU A 203 -29.70 -20.81 -11.66
C GLU A 203 -30.45 -21.96 -10.95
N SER A 204 -31.32 -21.61 -10.01
CA SER A 204 -32.32 -22.52 -9.49
C SER A 204 -33.33 -22.80 -10.60
N SER A 205 -33.12 -23.85 -11.39
CA SER A 205 -34.19 -24.40 -12.22
C SER A 205 -35.15 -25.18 -11.32
N SER A 206 -36.24 -24.49 -10.95
CA SER A 206 -37.45 -25.09 -10.42
C SER A 206 -37.98 -26.12 -11.43
N SER A 207 -38.11 -27.37 -11.01
CA SER A 207 -38.93 -28.38 -11.67
C SER A 207 -40.37 -27.88 -11.71
N VAL A 208 -40.87 -27.60 -12.91
CA VAL A 208 -42.30 -27.44 -13.15
C VAL A 208 -42.85 -28.84 -13.41
N ASP A 209 -43.50 -29.42 -12.41
CA ASP A 209 -44.46 -30.51 -12.61
C ASP A 209 -45.69 -29.92 -13.30
N GLU A 210 -45.89 -30.24 -14.58
CA GLU A 210 -47.21 -30.19 -15.21
C GLU A 210 -47.69 -31.61 -15.44
N GLY A 211 -48.86 -31.89 -14.87
CA GLY A 211 -49.47 -33.20 -14.83
C GLY A 211 -49.94 -33.72 -16.19
N GLY A 212 -50.08 -35.04 -16.21
CA GLY A 212 -50.88 -35.82 -17.14
C GLY A 212 -51.53 -36.97 -16.37
#